data_AF-A0A7L2J2A7-F1
#
_entry.id   AF-A0A7L2J2A7-F1
#
_cell.length_a   1.000
_cell.length_b   1.000
_cell.length_c   1.000
_cell.angle_alpha   90.00
_cell.angle_beta   90.00
_cell.angle_gamma   90.00
#
_symmetry.space_group_name_H-M   'P 1'
#
loop_
_entity.id
_entity.type
_entity.pdbx_description
1 polymer ?
#
loop_
_entity_poly.entity_id
_entity_poly.type
_entity_poly.pdbx_seq_one_letter_code
_entity_poly.pdbx_strand_id
1 'polypeptide(L)'
;LAQRQLLLEALFEKWDNNASGFLDLEEVDAALSTFKEGMEKEALRKAKNQLCTHYPQLSRVGKLSPKTFQTFLELVASEFTGNEDEALDNLVEFLTMSVGRSDMECLQSSDRRKWLHNIQQAAETSGANMEPVYKAVFEALSQDAEARGDKKKISSYIALLEENQLSPERGQILLHYVACTADDAPYVLNQILYKDMKGISFAAVEEGKPIHVPRVQLHGNIHFWNSDRPVEERKGSLLVLPLQDAHWRTFGILGLDTLRDQSEKSVFMSHEISFYQGVSHAFSKAYHHICTLENVLQMAVTALDWLYPRAPNIHAVTLYLVEPGKDKTGDYALHKVVTMHNTGQKEIHSSPVLLLRKENLSRDYLFKCTDSSEVTCTSLCGDHHIAVPLRDLSGQALGIFDISIGQHQKLPPHEQKDLQKMLKMAQAACWEIMKISTEGTEPTYILEAEHLATLKNAGILFHRFMLQDLRECI
;
A
#
# COMPACT_ATOMS: atom_id res chain seq x y z
N LEU A 1 16.83 21.88 2.68
CA LEU A 1 16.36 20.51 2.40
C LEU A 1 14.87 20.34 2.67
N ALA A 2 14.40 20.37 3.92
CA ALA A 2 12.96 20.16 4.23
C ALA A 2 12.01 21.17 3.52
N GLN A 3 12.36 22.46 3.50
CA GLN A 3 11.55 23.48 2.82
C GLN A 3 11.50 23.29 1.29
N ARG A 4 12.60 22.84 0.68
CA ARG A 4 12.71 22.56 -0.77
C ARG A 4 11.84 21.37 -1.16
N GLN A 5 11.84 20.32 -0.34
CA GLN A 5 10.99 19.15 -0.56
C GLN A 5 9.50 19.52 -0.49
N LEU A 6 9.08 20.29 0.51
CA LEU A 6 7.70 20.78 0.62
C LEU A 6 7.27 21.62 -0.58
N LEU A 7 8.18 22.43 -1.14
CA LEU A 7 7.92 23.24 -2.33
C LEU A 7 7.68 22.38 -3.59
N LEU A 8 8.51 21.35 -3.80
CA LEU A 8 8.36 20.44 -4.92
C LEU A 8 7.13 19.53 -4.79
N GLU A 9 6.80 19.11 -3.57
CA GLU A 9 5.54 18.41 -3.27
C GLU A 9 4.34 19.30 -3.59
N ALA A 10 4.33 20.55 -3.14
CA ALA A 10 3.28 21.51 -3.46
C ALA A 10 3.18 21.79 -4.98
N LEU A 11 4.31 21.83 -5.70
CA LEU A 11 4.31 21.97 -7.15
C LEU A 11 3.72 20.74 -7.84
N PHE A 12 4.13 19.54 -7.46
CA PHE A 12 3.59 18.28 -7.99
C PHE A 12 2.06 18.26 -7.81
N GLU A 13 1.62 18.61 -6.62
CA GLU A 13 0.22 18.79 -6.28
C GLU A 13 -0.47 19.84 -7.18
N LYS A 14 0.19 20.97 -7.44
CA LYS A 14 -0.30 21.97 -8.40
C LYS A 14 -0.22 21.52 -9.86
N TRP A 15 0.28 20.34 -10.17
CA TRP A 15 0.21 19.75 -11.50
C TRP A 15 -0.81 18.61 -11.54
N ASP A 16 -0.89 17.79 -10.49
CA ASP A 16 -1.83 16.68 -10.36
C ASP A 16 -3.21 17.18 -9.85
N ASN A 17 -3.94 17.87 -10.73
CA ASN A 17 -5.24 18.47 -10.39
C ASN A 17 -6.31 17.42 -10.04
N ASN A 18 -6.24 16.29 -10.74
CA ASN A 18 -7.22 15.23 -10.61
C ASN A 18 -6.86 14.21 -9.53
N ALA A 19 -5.78 14.44 -8.78
CA ALA A 19 -5.26 13.53 -7.77
C ALA A 19 -5.04 12.11 -8.33
N SER A 20 -4.49 12.01 -9.54
CA SER A 20 -4.16 10.74 -10.17
C SER A 20 -2.97 10.04 -9.52
N GLY A 21 -2.17 10.76 -8.73
CA GLY A 21 -0.96 10.29 -8.08
C GLY A 21 0.27 10.31 -8.98
N PHE A 22 0.13 10.73 -10.24
CA PHE A 22 1.20 10.78 -11.23
C PHE A 22 1.08 11.98 -12.16
N LEU A 23 2.19 12.41 -12.76
CA LEU A 23 2.20 13.34 -13.89
C LEU A 23 2.65 12.61 -15.16
N ASP A 24 2.14 13.02 -16.32
CA ASP A 24 2.63 12.52 -17.59
C ASP A 24 4.02 13.12 -17.88
N LEU A 25 5.02 12.27 -18.11
CA LEU A 25 6.38 12.69 -18.37
C LEU A 25 6.47 13.54 -19.64
N GLU A 26 5.72 13.22 -20.69
CA GLU A 26 5.75 13.96 -21.94
C GLU A 26 5.05 15.32 -21.78
N GLU A 27 4.02 15.43 -20.94
CA GLU A 27 3.40 16.72 -20.61
C GLU A 27 4.37 17.65 -19.86
N VAL A 28 5.05 17.13 -18.85
CA VAL A 28 6.05 17.88 -18.08
C VAL A 28 7.26 18.24 -18.97
N ASP A 29 7.76 17.31 -19.77
CA ASP A 29 8.85 17.52 -20.73
C ASP A 29 8.47 18.59 -21.77
N ALA A 30 7.26 18.55 -22.31
CA ALA A 30 6.76 19.55 -23.25
C ALA A 30 6.73 20.95 -22.62
N ALA A 31 6.26 21.08 -21.38
CA ALA A 31 6.27 22.37 -20.68
C ALA A 31 7.69 22.87 -20.43
N LEU A 32 8.58 22.02 -19.90
CA LEU A 32 9.98 22.36 -19.66
C LEU A 32 10.73 22.70 -20.96
N SER A 33 10.35 22.12 -22.10
CA SER A 33 10.96 22.42 -23.40
C SER A 33 10.76 23.88 -23.86
N THR A 34 9.83 24.60 -23.24
CA THR A 34 9.57 26.02 -23.47
C THR A 34 10.24 26.95 -22.45
N PHE A 35 10.86 26.39 -21.41
CA PHE A 35 11.61 27.15 -20.41
C PHE A 35 12.74 27.94 -21.08
N LYS A 36 12.88 29.23 -20.71
CA LYS A 36 13.81 30.17 -21.32
C LYS A 36 13.79 30.12 -22.85
N GLU A 37 12.59 30.11 -23.44
CA GLU A 37 12.37 30.07 -24.89
C GLU A 37 12.98 28.83 -25.58
N GLY A 38 13.22 27.75 -24.82
CA GLY A 38 13.78 26.49 -25.32
C GLY A 38 15.30 26.48 -25.49
N MET A 39 16.02 27.44 -24.89
CA MET A 39 17.48 27.45 -24.90
C MET A 39 18.11 26.24 -24.19
N GLU A 40 17.37 25.61 -23.26
CA GLU A 40 17.86 24.52 -22.39
C GLU A 40 17.43 23.11 -22.86
N LYS A 41 16.97 22.95 -24.11
CA LYS A 41 16.45 21.66 -24.62
C LYS A 41 17.46 20.51 -24.55
N GLU A 42 18.74 20.80 -24.73
CA GLU A 42 19.79 19.77 -24.67
C GLU A 42 20.05 19.29 -23.23
N ALA A 43 20.01 20.21 -22.26
CA ALA A 43 20.08 19.88 -20.83
C ALA A 43 18.88 19.02 -20.41
N LEU A 44 17.67 19.41 -20.83
CA LEU A 44 16.44 18.64 -20.59
C LEU A 44 16.53 17.22 -21.18
N ARG A 45 17.02 17.07 -22.42
CA ARG A 45 17.22 15.76 -23.05
C ARG A 45 18.19 14.87 -22.28
N LYS A 46 19.30 15.43 -21.78
CA LYS A 46 20.27 14.69 -20.95
C LYS A 46 19.66 14.25 -19.63
N ALA A 47 18.98 15.15 -18.93
CA ALA A 47 18.29 14.85 -17.68
C ALA A 47 17.22 13.76 -17.85
N LYS A 48 16.42 13.81 -18.94
CA LYS A 48 15.42 12.78 -19.27
C LYS A 48 16.07 11.40 -19.49
N ASN A 49 17.19 11.35 -20.22
CA ASN A 49 17.94 10.11 -20.44
C ASN A 49 18.53 9.55 -19.14
N GLN A 50 19.10 10.41 -18.29
CA GLN A 50 19.60 10.03 -16.98
C GLN A 50 18.46 9.50 -16.11
N LEU A 51 17.31 10.17 -16.07
CA LEU A 51 16.13 9.74 -15.32
C LEU A 51 15.65 8.35 -15.78
N CYS A 52 15.53 8.12 -17.09
CA CYS A 52 15.14 6.81 -17.64
C CYS A 52 16.18 5.71 -17.34
N THR A 53 17.45 6.06 -17.17
CA THR A 53 18.49 5.10 -16.76
C THR A 53 18.31 4.70 -15.29
N HIS A 54 17.96 5.65 -14.41
CA HIS A 54 17.70 5.39 -12.99
C HIS A 54 16.35 4.70 -12.77
N TYR A 55 15.37 4.97 -13.65
CA TYR A 55 14.01 4.44 -13.58
C TYR A 55 13.57 3.89 -14.95
N PRO A 56 14.03 2.67 -15.35
CA PRO A 56 13.73 2.08 -16.65
C PRO A 56 12.22 1.95 -16.96
N GLN A 57 11.39 1.83 -15.93
CA GLN A 57 9.93 1.78 -16.04
C GLN A 57 9.32 3.05 -16.65
N LEU A 58 9.97 4.21 -16.49
CA LEU A 58 9.47 5.48 -17.04
C LEU A 58 9.43 5.45 -18.57
N SER A 59 10.35 4.73 -19.21
CA SER A 59 10.36 4.55 -20.66
C SER A 59 9.17 3.72 -21.18
N ARG A 60 8.54 2.91 -20.32
CA ARG A 60 7.38 2.07 -20.67
C ARG A 60 6.05 2.72 -20.32
N VAL A 61 5.99 3.40 -19.16
CA VAL A 61 4.73 3.87 -18.56
C VAL A 61 4.55 5.38 -18.73
N GLY A 62 5.64 6.17 -18.78
CA GLY A 62 5.58 7.63 -18.94
C GLY A 62 4.96 8.38 -17.76
N LYS A 63 4.91 7.78 -16.56
CA LYS A 63 4.26 8.37 -15.38
C LYS A 63 5.26 8.72 -14.29
N LEU A 64 5.29 9.98 -13.88
CA LEU A 64 6.13 10.51 -12.82
C LEU A 64 5.38 10.48 -11.48
N SER A 65 5.87 9.71 -10.51
CA SER A 65 5.49 9.85 -9.09
C SER A 65 6.09 11.14 -8.48
N PRO A 66 5.62 11.61 -7.32
CA PRO A 66 6.18 12.80 -6.65
C PRO A 66 7.71 12.74 -6.50
N LYS A 67 8.24 11.57 -6.11
CA LYS A 67 9.68 11.34 -5.95
C LYS A 67 10.41 11.43 -7.29
N THR A 68 9.91 10.76 -8.32
CA THR A 68 10.56 10.80 -9.65
C THR A 68 10.43 12.17 -10.32
N PHE A 69 9.36 12.92 -10.06
CA PHE A 69 9.21 14.30 -10.51
C PHE A 69 10.23 15.21 -9.84
N GLN A 70 10.40 15.10 -8.51
CA GLN A 70 11.47 15.79 -7.79
C GLN A 70 12.84 15.46 -8.36
N THR A 71 13.17 14.16 -8.50
CA THR A 71 14.45 13.75 -9.09
C THR A 71 14.63 14.30 -10.51
N PHE A 72 13.56 14.34 -11.31
CA PHE A 72 13.65 14.89 -12.66
C PHE A 72 13.99 16.38 -12.65
N LEU A 73 13.34 17.19 -11.81
CA LEU A 73 13.64 18.61 -11.70
C LEU A 73 15.04 18.87 -11.15
N GLU A 74 15.50 18.06 -10.20
CA GLU A 74 16.87 18.12 -9.68
C GLU A 74 17.91 17.79 -10.76
N LEU A 75 17.69 16.75 -11.57
CA LEU A 75 18.55 16.42 -12.69
C LEU A 75 18.59 17.54 -13.74
N VAL A 76 17.44 18.13 -14.07
CA VAL A 76 17.37 19.27 -15.01
C VAL A 76 18.15 20.47 -14.46
N ALA A 77 17.97 20.81 -13.18
CA ALA A 77 18.71 21.90 -12.54
C ALA A 77 20.22 21.67 -12.54
N SER A 78 20.67 20.43 -12.33
CA SER A 78 22.10 20.07 -12.34
C SER A 78 22.77 20.19 -13.71
N GLU A 79 22.00 20.14 -14.80
CA GLU A 79 22.52 20.29 -16.17
C GLU A 79 22.63 21.77 -16.60
N PHE A 80 22.07 22.72 -15.82
CA PHE A 80 22.16 24.15 -16.13
C PHE A 80 23.50 24.74 -15.68
N THR A 81 24.01 25.71 -16.44
CA THR A 81 25.22 26.45 -16.07
C THR A 81 24.89 27.47 -14.97
N GLY A 82 25.25 27.22 -13.72
CA GLY A 82 25.03 28.17 -12.63
C GLY A 82 24.91 27.53 -11.25
N ASN A 83 24.32 28.27 -10.31
CA ASN A 83 23.96 27.73 -8.99
C ASN A 83 22.72 26.84 -9.11
N GLU A 84 22.83 25.57 -8.69
CA GLU A 84 21.75 24.57 -8.75
C GLU A 84 20.51 24.99 -7.97
N ASP A 85 20.67 25.66 -6.82
CA ASP A 85 19.53 26.10 -6.00
C ASP A 85 18.72 27.19 -6.72
N GLU A 86 19.41 28.18 -7.31
CA GLU A 86 18.77 29.25 -8.09
C GLU A 86 18.15 28.70 -9.38
N ALA A 87 18.81 27.75 -10.04
CA ALA A 87 18.28 27.06 -11.21
C ALA A 87 16.96 26.34 -10.89
N LEU A 88 16.90 25.64 -9.75
CA LEU A 88 15.67 24.96 -9.32
C LEU A 88 14.56 25.95 -8.96
N ASP A 89 14.86 27.01 -8.20
CA ASP A 89 13.86 28.02 -7.84
C ASP A 89 13.22 28.64 -9.09
N ASN A 90 14.03 28.95 -10.11
CA ASN A 90 13.55 29.45 -11.41
C ASN A 90 12.66 28.42 -12.14
N LEU A 91 13.01 27.13 -12.10
CA LEU A 91 12.19 26.06 -12.68
C LEU A 91 10.84 25.93 -11.96
N VAL A 92 10.85 25.99 -10.63
CA VAL A 92 9.64 25.89 -9.82
C VAL A 92 8.72 27.08 -10.08
N GLU A 93 9.25 28.30 -10.14
CA GLU A 93 8.48 29.50 -10.48
C GLU A 93 7.86 29.36 -11.88
N PHE A 94 8.65 28.96 -12.88
CA PHE A 94 8.17 28.75 -14.25
C PHE A 94 7.04 27.72 -14.32
N LEU A 95 7.23 26.54 -13.73
CA LEU A 95 6.21 25.47 -13.73
C LEU A 95 4.98 25.84 -12.89
N THR A 96 5.15 26.71 -11.89
CA THR A 96 4.02 27.27 -11.14
C THR A 96 3.20 28.21 -12.02
N MET A 97 3.84 29.00 -12.89
CA MET A 97 3.17 29.93 -13.79
C MET A 97 2.56 29.26 -15.03
N SER A 98 3.15 28.15 -15.50
CA SER A 98 2.66 27.45 -16.69
C SER A 98 1.31 26.76 -16.48
N VAL A 99 0.92 26.50 -15.23
CA VAL A 99 -0.39 25.94 -14.88
C VAL A 99 -1.23 27.00 -14.15
N GLY A 100 -2.06 27.70 -14.92
CA GLY A 100 -3.10 28.57 -14.39
C GLY A 100 -4.26 27.74 -13.81
N ARG A 101 -4.66 28.02 -12.56
CA ARG A 101 -5.78 27.31 -11.89
C ARG A 101 -6.76 28.29 -11.29
N SER A 102 -8.04 27.94 -11.32
CA SER A 102 -9.10 28.64 -10.59
C SER A 102 -9.22 28.15 -9.14
N ASP A 103 -9.75 28.99 -8.26
CA ASP A 103 -9.99 28.63 -6.84
C ASP A 103 -10.94 27.42 -6.71
N MET A 104 -11.90 27.29 -7.63
CA MET A 104 -12.82 26.15 -7.71
C MET A 104 -12.09 24.84 -8.01
N GLU A 105 -11.16 24.83 -8.97
CA GLU A 105 -10.35 23.63 -9.28
C GLU A 105 -9.43 23.26 -8.11
N CYS A 106 -8.94 24.25 -7.37
CA CYS A 106 -8.12 24.02 -6.18
C CYS A 106 -8.91 23.34 -5.05
N LEU A 107 -10.09 23.86 -4.72
CA LEU A 107 -11.01 23.24 -3.75
C LEU A 107 -11.38 21.81 -4.17
N GLN A 108 -11.66 21.65 -5.46
CA GLN A 108 -12.00 20.35 -6.03
C GLN A 108 -10.85 19.34 -5.93
N SER A 109 -9.62 19.75 -6.21
CA SER A 109 -8.45 18.89 -6.03
C SER A 109 -8.28 18.47 -4.56
N SER A 110 -8.59 19.36 -3.62
CA SER A 110 -8.51 19.09 -2.17
C SER A 110 -9.44 17.95 -1.72
N ASP A 111 -10.70 17.95 -2.16
CA ASP A 111 -11.66 16.87 -1.80
C ASP A 111 -11.19 15.50 -2.28
N ARG A 112 -10.73 15.41 -3.54
CA ARG A 112 -10.22 14.16 -4.12
C ARG A 112 -9.06 13.61 -3.32
N ARG A 113 -8.11 14.47 -2.93
CA ARG A 113 -6.96 14.05 -2.11
C ARG A 113 -7.36 13.62 -0.73
N LYS A 114 -8.35 14.29 -0.13
CA LYS A 114 -8.93 13.86 1.14
C LYS A 114 -9.48 12.43 1.02
N TRP A 115 -10.19 12.12 -0.06
CA TRP A 115 -10.70 10.75 -0.29
C TRP A 115 -9.58 9.73 -0.49
N LEU A 116 -8.52 10.06 -1.22
CA LEU A 116 -7.35 9.17 -1.36
C LEU A 116 -6.62 8.97 -0.04
N HIS A 117 -6.48 10.03 0.77
CA HIS A 117 -5.90 9.94 2.10
C HIS A 117 -6.74 9.06 3.02
N ASN A 118 -8.07 9.15 2.94
CA ASN A 118 -8.97 8.29 3.73
C ASN A 118 -8.77 6.80 3.41
N ILE A 119 -8.48 6.42 2.15
CA ILE A 119 -8.16 5.03 1.78
C ILE A 119 -6.90 4.56 2.50
N GLN A 120 -5.85 5.37 2.50
CA GLN A 120 -4.59 5.06 3.18
C GLN A 120 -4.77 5.02 4.70
N GLN A 121 -5.47 6.01 5.26
CA GLN A 121 -5.78 6.07 6.70
C GLN A 121 -6.62 4.85 7.13
N ALA A 122 -7.55 4.38 6.29
CA ALA A 122 -8.32 3.17 6.58
C ALA A 122 -7.42 1.95 6.71
N ALA A 123 -6.36 1.82 5.91
CA ALA A 123 -5.40 0.73 6.06
C ALA A 123 -4.61 0.84 7.37
N GLU A 124 -4.10 2.04 7.66
CA GLU A 124 -3.29 2.32 8.86
C GLU A 124 -4.08 2.14 10.16
N THR A 125 -5.41 2.32 10.13
CA THR A 125 -6.30 2.26 11.30
C THR A 125 -7.24 1.05 11.34
N SER A 126 -6.98 0.04 10.51
CA SER A 126 -7.84 -1.16 10.39
C SER A 126 -7.38 -2.34 11.24
N GLY A 127 -6.23 -2.25 11.91
CA GLY A 127 -5.60 -3.42 12.54
C GLY A 127 -5.32 -4.57 11.56
N ALA A 128 -4.85 -4.26 10.35
CA ALA A 128 -4.61 -5.20 9.25
C ALA A 128 -5.88 -5.88 8.68
N ASN A 129 -7.00 -5.15 8.60
CA ASN A 129 -8.24 -5.64 7.98
C ASN A 129 -8.53 -4.89 6.66
N MET A 130 -8.80 -5.63 5.59
CA MET A 130 -9.10 -5.07 4.27
C MET A 130 -10.51 -4.44 4.14
N GLU A 131 -11.47 -4.83 4.96
CA GLU A 131 -12.88 -4.39 4.82
C GLU A 131 -13.04 -2.85 4.90
N PRO A 132 -12.44 -2.13 5.87
CA PRO A 132 -12.45 -0.67 5.90
C PRO A 132 -11.84 -0.03 4.65
N VAL A 133 -10.81 -0.65 4.07
CA VAL A 133 -10.14 -0.15 2.86
C VAL A 133 -11.04 -0.28 1.65
N TYR A 134 -11.70 -1.43 1.46
CA TYR A 134 -12.68 -1.62 0.39
C TYR A 134 -13.82 -0.61 0.48
N LYS A 135 -14.32 -0.37 1.70
CA LYS A 135 -15.35 0.62 1.94
C LYS A 135 -14.89 2.03 1.57
N ALA A 136 -13.71 2.45 2.02
CA ALA A 136 -13.16 3.75 1.69
C ALA A 136 -12.96 3.96 0.17
N VAL A 137 -12.55 2.91 -0.56
CA VAL A 137 -12.45 2.94 -2.03
C VAL A 137 -13.81 3.20 -2.68
N PHE A 138 -14.83 2.40 -2.35
CA PHE A 138 -16.14 2.57 -2.97
C PHE A 138 -16.83 3.88 -2.56
N GLU A 139 -16.56 4.37 -1.34
CA GLU A 139 -16.98 5.72 -0.91
C GLU A 139 -16.30 6.82 -1.74
N ALA A 140 -14.99 6.74 -1.97
CA ALA A 140 -14.27 7.72 -2.79
C ALA A 140 -14.80 7.77 -4.24
N LEU A 141 -15.07 6.59 -4.83
CA LEU A 141 -15.59 6.48 -6.19
C LEU A 141 -17.01 7.05 -6.30
N SER A 142 -17.89 6.68 -5.37
CA SER A 142 -19.29 7.15 -5.38
C SER A 142 -19.38 8.65 -5.10
N GLN A 143 -18.60 9.18 -4.16
CA GLN A 143 -18.57 10.62 -3.86
C GLN A 143 -18.09 11.45 -5.05
N ASP A 144 -17.08 10.97 -5.80
CA ASP A 144 -16.64 11.66 -7.02
C ASP A 144 -17.68 11.59 -8.14
N ALA A 145 -18.32 10.43 -8.33
CA ALA A 145 -19.39 10.28 -9.32
C ALA A 145 -20.60 11.19 -9.03
N GLU A 146 -20.96 11.36 -7.75
CA GLU A 146 -22.04 12.27 -7.32
C GLU A 146 -21.65 13.75 -7.47
N ALA A 147 -20.43 14.12 -7.07
CA ALA A 147 -19.99 15.50 -7.07
C ALA A 147 -19.60 16.02 -8.46
N ARG A 148 -19.06 15.15 -9.33
CA ARG A 148 -18.39 15.55 -10.59
C ARG A 148 -18.74 14.68 -11.78
N GLY A 149 -19.12 13.44 -11.54
CA GLY A 149 -19.50 12.51 -12.60
C GLY A 149 -20.93 12.68 -13.10
N ASP A 150 -21.52 13.87 -13.05
CA ASP A 150 -22.93 14.12 -13.44
C ASP A 150 -23.96 13.26 -12.68
N LYS A 151 -23.62 12.81 -11.46
CA LYS A 151 -24.44 11.88 -10.66
C LYS A 151 -24.68 10.53 -11.35
N LYS A 152 -23.72 10.09 -12.18
CA LYS A 152 -23.69 8.74 -12.77
C LYS A 152 -23.80 7.71 -11.65
N LYS A 153 -24.67 6.71 -11.87
CA LYS A 153 -24.68 5.51 -11.01
C LYS A 153 -23.59 4.57 -11.47
N ILE A 154 -22.55 4.46 -10.66
CA ILE A 154 -21.43 3.56 -10.91
C ILE A 154 -21.58 2.25 -10.14
N SER A 155 -21.29 1.15 -10.80
CA SER A 155 -20.99 -0.14 -10.18
C SER A 155 -19.47 -0.29 -10.12
N SER A 156 -18.93 -0.90 -9.08
CA SER A 156 -17.49 -1.04 -8.92
C SER A 156 -17.12 -2.35 -8.24
N TYR A 157 -15.97 -2.91 -8.61
CA TYR A 157 -15.48 -4.17 -8.06
C TYR A 157 -13.96 -4.23 -8.06
N ILE A 158 -13.41 -5.03 -7.14
CA ILE A 158 -11.99 -5.36 -7.06
C ILE A 158 -11.84 -6.85 -7.28
N ALA A 159 -10.96 -7.23 -8.19
CA ALA A 159 -10.58 -8.62 -8.42
C ALA A 159 -9.07 -8.78 -8.29
N LEU A 160 -8.63 -9.79 -7.53
CA LEU A 160 -7.22 -10.08 -7.29
C LEU A 160 -6.76 -11.24 -8.17
N LEU A 161 -5.49 -11.20 -8.59
CA LEU A 161 -4.86 -12.29 -9.31
C LEU A 161 -4.46 -13.40 -8.34
N GLU A 162 -4.87 -14.62 -8.66
CA GLU A 162 -4.51 -15.80 -7.89
C GLU A 162 -4.00 -16.91 -8.82
N GLU A 163 -3.16 -17.79 -8.29
CA GLU A 163 -2.80 -19.03 -8.96
C GLU A 163 -4.03 -19.93 -9.06
N ASN A 164 -4.31 -20.40 -10.28
CA ASN A 164 -5.46 -21.23 -10.53
C ASN A 164 -5.18 -22.69 -10.14
N GLN A 165 -5.44 -23.01 -8.88
CA GLN A 165 -5.34 -24.37 -8.36
C GLN A 165 -6.62 -25.20 -8.58
N LEU A 166 -7.74 -24.54 -8.92
CA LEU A 166 -9.06 -25.17 -9.03
C LEU A 166 -9.31 -25.81 -10.39
N SER A 167 -8.91 -25.13 -11.47
CA SER A 167 -9.15 -25.58 -12.85
C SER A 167 -7.99 -25.19 -13.77
N PRO A 168 -6.77 -25.74 -13.56
CA PRO A 168 -5.54 -25.31 -14.26
C PRO A 168 -5.64 -25.35 -15.80
N GLU A 169 -6.48 -26.22 -16.35
CA GLU A 169 -6.77 -26.35 -17.77
C GLU A 169 -7.36 -25.08 -18.40
N ARG A 170 -7.94 -24.20 -17.59
CA ARG A 170 -8.55 -22.92 -18.01
C ARG A 170 -7.57 -21.74 -17.94
N GLY A 171 -6.31 -22.01 -17.59
CA GLY A 171 -5.22 -21.03 -17.44
C GLY A 171 -4.53 -21.13 -16.09
N GLN A 172 -3.26 -20.73 -16.02
CA GLN A 172 -2.45 -20.80 -14.78
C GLN A 172 -2.85 -19.77 -13.72
N ILE A 173 -3.49 -18.68 -14.13
CA ILE A 173 -3.92 -17.58 -13.26
C ILE A 173 -5.41 -17.32 -13.46
N LEU A 174 -6.07 -16.85 -12.41
CA LEU A 174 -7.47 -16.43 -12.41
C LEU A 174 -7.62 -15.05 -11.75
N LEU A 175 -8.74 -14.40 -12.00
CA LEU A 175 -9.15 -13.18 -11.30
C LEU A 175 -10.31 -13.52 -10.37
N HIS A 176 -10.10 -13.36 -9.07
CA HIS A 176 -11.09 -13.62 -8.04
C HIS A 176 -11.68 -12.31 -7.51
N TYR A 177 -13.01 -12.16 -7.59
CA TYR A 177 -13.72 -10.94 -7.23
C TYR A 177 -13.94 -10.87 -5.71
N VAL A 178 -13.09 -10.11 -5.02
CA VAL A 178 -13.03 -10.07 -3.55
C VAL A 178 -13.90 -8.97 -2.93
N ALA A 179 -14.25 -7.95 -3.69
CA ALA A 179 -15.08 -6.85 -3.20
C ALA A 179 -15.87 -6.21 -4.34
N CYS A 180 -17.07 -5.72 -4.05
CA CYS A 180 -17.88 -4.94 -4.98
C CYS A 180 -18.86 -4.01 -4.27
N THR A 181 -19.48 -3.12 -5.04
CA THR A 181 -20.67 -2.37 -4.62
C THR A 181 -21.76 -3.32 -4.11
N ALA A 182 -22.39 -2.99 -2.98
CA ALA A 182 -23.33 -3.87 -2.26
C ALA A 182 -24.47 -4.39 -3.16
N ASP A 183 -24.93 -3.49 -4.01
CA ASP A 183 -25.94 -3.66 -5.01
C ASP A 183 -25.63 -4.79 -6.03
N ASP A 184 -24.34 -5.04 -6.31
CA ASP A 184 -23.85 -6.04 -7.28
C ASP A 184 -23.37 -7.34 -6.63
N ALA A 185 -23.30 -7.37 -5.29
CA ALA A 185 -22.79 -8.51 -4.53
C ALA A 185 -23.43 -9.86 -4.88
N PRO A 186 -24.75 -9.97 -5.12
CA PRO A 186 -25.37 -11.25 -5.49
C PRO A 186 -24.83 -11.87 -6.79
N TYR A 187 -24.28 -11.05 -7.69
CA TYR A 187 -23.83 -11.49 -9.01
C TYR A 187 -22.31 -11.57 -9.13
N VAL A 188 -21.58 -10.67 -8.45
CA VAL A 188 -20.15 -10.42 -8.69
C VAL A 188 -19.27 -10.95 -7.57
N LEU A 189 -19.70 -10.86 -6.31
CA LEU A 189 -18.85 -11.22 -5.17
C LEU A 189 -18.49 -12.71 -5.21
N ASN A 190 -17.22 -13.02 -4.95
CA ASN A 190 -16.68 -14.39 -4.94
C ASN A 190 -16.77 -15.13 -6.30
N GLN A 191 -16.98 -14.39 -7.40
CA GLN A 191 -16.88 -14.94 -8.74
C GLN A 191 -15.42 -15.10 -9.18
N ILE A 192 -15.20 -16.02 -10.14
CA ILE A 192 -13.87 -16.31 -10.70
C ILE A 192 -13.90 -16.11 -12.21
N LEU A 193 -13.11 -15.17 -12.72
CA LEU A 193 -12.87 -15.00 -14.15
C LEU A 193 -11.59 -15.75 -14.55
N TYR A 194 -11.76 -16.76 -15.39
CA TYR A 194 -10.66 -17.56 -15.96
C TYR A 194 -10.14 -16.94 -17.25
N LYS A 195 -8.89 -17.24 -17.61
CA LYS A 195 -8.21 -16.66 -18.79
C LYS A 195 -8.88 -17.02 -20.11
N ASP A 196 -9.54 -18.18 -20.19
CA ASP A 196 -10.29 -18.64 -21.36
C ASP A 196 -11.65 -17.93 -21.55
N MET A 197 -12.12 -17.19 -20.54
CA MET A 197 -13.38 -16.46 -20.59
C MET A 197 -13.23 -15.15 -21.36
N LYS A 198 -14.32 -14.71 -21.99
CA LYS A 198 -14.41 -13.34 -22.50
C LYS A 198 -14.22 -12.36 -21.35
N GLY A 199 -13.39 -11.36 -21.53
CA GLY A 199 -13.15 -10.34 -20.52
C GLY A 199 -11.90 -9.53 -20.80
N ILE A 200 -12.06 -8.24 -21.05
CA ILE A 200 -10.92 -7.34 -21.26
C ILE A 200 -10.06 -7.12 -20.01
N SER A 201 -10.53 -7.61 -18.85
CA SER A 201 -9.83 -7.62 -17.58
C SER A 201 -8.41 -8.18 -17.65
N PHE A 202 -8.19 -9.29 -18.37
CA PHE A 202 -6.85 -9.86 -18.51
C PHE A 202 -5.94 -9.02 -19.42
N ALA A 203 -6.49 -8.30 -20.41
CA ALA A 203 -5.70 -7.38 -21.21
C ALA A 203 -5.15 -6.22 -20.35
N ALA A 204 -5.98 -5.69 -19.43
CA ALA A 204 -5.52 -4.65 -18.49
C ALA A 204 -4.41 -5.17 -17.56
N VAL A 205 -4.50 -6.45 -17.16
CA VAL A 205 -3.46 -7.12 -16.36
C VAL A 205 -2.15 -7.24 -17.14
N GLU A 206 -2.21 -7.78 -18.36
CA GLU A 206 -1.03 -8.06 -19.19
C GLU A 206 -0.33 -6.79 -19.67
N GLU A 207 -1.11 -5.77 -20.06
CA GLU A 207 -0.57 -4.49 -20.52
C GLU A 207 -0.07 -3.62 -19.35
N GLY A 208 -0.66 -3.78 -18.17
CA GLY A 208 -0.42 -2.92 -17.00
C GLY A 208 -0.91 -1.49 -17.24
N LYS A 209 -1.95 -1.32 -18.07
CA LYS A 209 -2.52 -0.02 -18.44
C LYS A 209 -4.03 0.02 -18.23
N PRO A 210 -4.61 1.18 -17.88
CA PRO A 210 -6.05 1.37 -17.86
C PRO A 210 -6.68 1.07 -19.22
N ILE A 211 -7.80 0.33 -19.22
CA ILE A 211 -8.60 0.09 -20.42
C ILE A 211 -9.98 0.70 -20.22
N HIS A 212 -10.33 1.63 -21.10
CA HIS A 212 -11.65 2.25 -21.13
C HIS A 212 -12.43 1.76 -22.36
N VAL A 213 -13.62 1.21 -22.11
CA VAL A 213 -14.58 0.78 -23.12
C VAL A 213 -15.81 1.67 -23.02
N PRO A 214 -15.95 2.72 -23.86
CA PRO A 214 -17.08 3.66 -23.79
C PRO A 214 -18.45 3.02 -24.04
N ARG A 215 -18.49 1.91 -24.79
CA ARG A 215 -19.73 1.22 -25.20
C ARG A 215 -19.57 -0.29 -25.10
N VAL A 216 -19.88 -0.84 -23.93
CA VAL A 216 -19.64 -2.26 -23.62
C VAL A 216 -20.41 -3.23 -24.52
N GLN A 217 -21.63 -2.85 -24.94
CA GLN A 217 -22.46 -3.66 -25.83
C GLN A 217 -21.83 -3.94 -27.21
N LEU A 218 -20.91 -3.07 -27.68
CA LEU A 218 -20.33 -3.16 -29.02
C LEU A 218 -18.94 -3.81 -29.04
N HIS A 219 -18.31 -4.03 -27.89
CA HIS A 219 -16.91 -4.45 -27.84
C HIS A 219 -16.70 -5.95 -28.11
N GLY A 220 -17.69 -6.80 -27.77
CA GLY A 220 -17.64 -8.25 -28.05
C GLY A 220 -16.76 -9.11 -27.14
N ASN A 221 -15.86 -8.51 -26.34
CA ASN A 221 -14.97 -9.18 -25.38
C ASN A 221 -15.18 -8.69 -23.92
N ILE A 222 -16.44 -8.53 -23.53
CA ILE A 222 -16.84 -8.13 -22.17
C ILE A 222 -17.53 -9.31 -21.49
N HIS A 223 -17.17 -9.57 -20.23
CA HIS A 223 -17.89 -10.51 -19.38
C HIS A 223 -19.03 -9.80 -18.66
N PHE A 224 -20.21 -10.41 -18.62
CA PHE A 224 -21.36 -9.90 -17.86
C PHE A 224 -21.78 -10.95 -16.84
N TRP A 225 -21.58 -10.66 -15.56
CA TRP A 225 -21.98 -11.55 -14.45
C TRP A 225 -23.48 -11.56 -14.21
N ASN A 226 -24.12 -10.38 -14.28
CA ASN A 226 -25.56 -10.27 -14.12
C ASN A 226 -26.27 -10.82 -15.37
N SER A 227 -26.73 -12.06 -15.27
CA SER A 227 -27.47 -12.76 -16.33
C SER A 227 -28.93 -12.33 -16.44
N ASP A 228 -29.50 -11.74 -15.38
CA ASP A 228 -30.89 -11.25 -15.35
C ASP A 228 -31.09 -10.02 -16.23
N ARG A 229 -30.01 -9.28 -16.51
CA ARG A 229 -30.06 -8.10 -17.38
C ARG A 229 -30.15 -8.50 -18.87
N PRO A 230 -31.23 -8.08 -19.57
CA PRO A 230 -31.38 -8.30 -21.02
C PRO A 230 -30.23 -7.70 -21.81
N VAL A 231 -29.92 -8.28 -22.98
CA VAL A 231 -28.78 -7.83 -23.81
C VAL A 231 -28.97 -6.39 -24.28
N GLU A 232 -30.21 -5.99 -24.53
CA GLU A 232 -30.62 -4.66 -24.97
C GLU A 232 -30.40 -3.58 -23.89
N GLU A 233 -30.33 -3.99 -22.63
CA GLU A 233 -30.15 -3.13 -21.46
C GLU A 233 -28.69 -3.12 -20.95
N ARG A 234 -27.78 -3.82 -21.63
CA ARG A 234 -26.33 -3.80 -21.33
C ARG A 234 -25.64 -2.57 -21.95
N LYS A 235 -26.26 -1.41 -21.74
CA LYS A 235 -25.79 -0.10 -22.21
C LYS A 235 -24.97 0.57 -21.12
N GLY A 236 -23.78 1.04 -21.47
CA GLY A 236 -22.90 1.75 -20.56
C GLY A 236 -21.44 1.68 -20.98
N SER A 237 -20.59 2.19 -20.10
CA SER A 237 -19.14 2.25 -20.20
C SER A 237 -18.52 1.33 -19.15
N LEU A 238 -17.36 0.77 -19.45
CA LEU A 238 -16.52 0.01 -18.52
C LEU A 238 -15.13 0.64 -18.46
N LEU A 239 -14.59 0.80 -17.27
CA LEU A 239 -13.21 1.17 -17.02
C LEU A 239 -12.57 0.06 -16.19
N VAL A 240 -11.45 -0.47 -16.67
CA VAL A 240 -10.64 -1.44 -15.93
C VAL A 240 -9.29 -0.82 -15.63
N LEU A 241 -8.95 -0.74 -14.35
CA LEU A 241 -7.72 -0.16 -13.84
C LEU A 241 -6.84 -1.27 -13.27
N PRO A 242 -5.59 -1.42 -13.71
CA PRO A 242 -4.67 -2.37 -13.10
C PRO A 242 -4.29 -1.91 -11.69
N LEU A 243 -4.29 -2.85 -10.75
CA LEU A 243 -3.75 -2.68 -9.41
C LEU A 243 -2.29 -3.12 -9.44
N GLN A 244 -1.37 -2.21 -9.14
CA GLN A 244 0.07 -2.43 -9.33
C GLN A 244 0.83 -2.24 -8.03
N ASP A 245 1.82 -3.09 -7.79
CA ASP A 245 2.74 -2.93 -6.67
C ASP A 245 3.81 -1.85 -6.94
N ALA A 246 4.68 -1.64 -5.97
CA ALA A 246 5.83 -0.74 -6.05
C ALA A 246 6.77 -1.04 -7.24
N HIS A 247 6.73 -2.26 -7.78
CA HIS A 247 7.53 -2.73 -8.91
C HIS A 247 6.73 -2.76 -10.22
N TRP A 248 5.56 -2.11 -10.26
CA TRP A 248 4.66 -2.04 -11.43
C TRP A 248 4.12 -3.40 -11.89
N ARG A 249 4.19 -4.43 -11.04
CA ARG A 249 3.61 -5.73 -11.33
C ARG A 249 2.14 -5.68 -10.99
N THR A 250 1.29 -6.08 -11.95
CA THR A 250 -0.15 -6.12 -11.72
C THR A 250 -0.48 -7.31 -10.81
N PHE A 251 -1.19 -7.05 -9.71
CA PHE A 251 -1.65 -8.07 -8.76
C PHE A 251 -3.19 -8.18 -8.72
N GLY A 252 -3.89 -7.35 -9.49
CA GLY A 252 -5.34 -7.36 -9.58
C GLY A 252 -5.86 -6.24 -10.48
N ILE A 253 -7.18 -6.04 -10.45
CA ILE A 253 -7.86 -4.95 -11.15
C ILE A 253 -8.93 -4.30 -10.27
N LEU A 254 -9.14 -3.00 -10.49
CA LEU A 254 -10.31 -2.24 -10.07
C LEU A 254 -11.17 -1.98 -11.31
N GLY A 255 -12.37 -2.55 -11.34
CA GLY A 255 -13.33 -2.37 -12.41
C GLY A 255 -14.45 -1.40 -12.01
N LEU A 256 -14.85 -0.55 -12.95
CA LEU A 256 -15.98 0.36 -12.80
C LEU A 256 -16.85 0.32 -14.04
N ASP A 257 -18.16 0.30 -13.87
CA ASP A 257 -19.10 0.39 -14.98
C ASP A 257 -20.29 1.30 -14.68
N THR A 258 -20.93 1.75 -15.74
CA THR A 258 -22.12 2.61 -15.68
C THR A 258 -23.38 1.88 -16.13
N LEU A 259 -23.41 0.54 -16.07
CA LEU A 259 -24.57 -0.25 -16.50
C LEU A 259 -25.81 0.03 -15.64
N ARG A 260 -25.63 0.46 -14.39
CA ARG A 260 -26.73 0.87 -13.51
C ARG A 260 -27.27 2.26 -13.82
N ASP A 261 -26.58 3.05 -14.63
CA ASP A 261 -27.06 4.35 -15.04
C ASP A 261 -28.13 4.21 -16.12
N GLN A 262 -29.20 4.99 -16.00
CA GLN A 262 -30.28 5.02 -16.98
C GLN A 262 -29.93 5.90 -18.19
N SER A 263 -28.87 6.71 -18.08
CA SER A 263 -28.37 7.55 -19.15
C SER A 263 -27.49 6.77 -20.14
N GLU A 264 -27.89 6.70 -21.41
CA GLU A 264 -27.07 6.08 -22.47
C GLU A 264 -25.75 6.83 -22.76
N LYS A 265 -25.58 8.05 -22.22
CA LYS A 265 -24.39 8.90 -22.39
C LYS A 265 -23.39 8.77 -21.25
N SER A 266 -23.57 7.82 -20.33
CA SER A 266 -22.75 7.62 -19.14
C SER A 266 -21.35 7.06 -19.45
N VAL A 267 -20.57 7.82 -20.22
CA VAL A 267 -19.17 7.52 -20.54
C VAL A 267 -18.28 8.22 -19.51
N PHE A 268 -17.26 7.51 -19.03
CA PHE A 268 -16.24 8.11 -18.17
C PHE A 268 -15.45 9.17 -18.94
N MET A 269 -15.37 10.37 -18.39
CA MET A 269 -14.59 11.49 -18.89
C MET A 269 -13.13 11.39 -18.42
N SER A 270 -12.22 12.09 -19.10
CA SER A 270 -10.78 12.04 -18.79
C SER A 270 -10.48 12.41 -17.32
N HIS A 271 -11.16 13.40 -16.76
CA HIS A 271 -10.94 13.83 -15.38
C HIS A 271 -11.47 12.83 -14.33
N GLU A 272 -12.45 11.98 -14.69
CA GLU A 272 -12.93 10.86 -13.87
C GLU A 272 -11.91 9.71 -13.94
N ILE A 273 -11.48 9.35 -15.16
CA ILE A 273 -10.48 8.29 -15.41
C ILE A 273 -9.16 8.60 -14.69
N SER A 274 -8.70 9.86 -14.71
CA SER A 274 -7.51 10.29 -13.98
C SER A 274 -7.65 10.11 -12.47
N PHE A 275 -8.79 10.51 -11.89
CA PHE A 275 -9.02 10.36 -10.45
C PHE A 275 -9.16 8.88 -10.05
N TYR A 276 -9.88 8.08 -10.82
CA TYR A 276 -10.05 6.65 -10.52
C TYR A 276 -8.73 5.88 -10.61
N GLN A 277 -7.80 6.29 -11.47
CA GLN A 277 -6.41 5.80 -11.43
C GLN A 277 -5.71 6.15 -10.11
N GLY A 278 -5.95 7.36 -9.58
CA GLY A 278 -5.50 7.76 -8.25
C GLY A 278 -6.08 6.87 -7.14
N VAL A 279 -7.37 6.52 -7.24
CA VAL A 279 -8.01 5.56 -6.31
C VAL A 279 -7.39 4.16 -6.41
N SER A 280 -7.12 3.68 -7.63
CA SER A 280 -6.42 2.41 -7.89
C SER A 280 -5.02 2.39 -7.24
N HIS A 281 -4.30 3.50 -7.34
CA HIS A 281 -2.97 3.67 -6.73
C HIS A 281 -3.04 3.73 -5.20
N ALA A 282 -3.96 4.53 -4.65
CA ALA A 282 -4.18 4.61 -3.20
C ALA A 282 -4.59 3.25 -2.62
N PHE A 283 -5.49 2.53 -3.29
CA PHE A 283 -5.84 1.16 -2.92
C PHE A 283 -4.62 0.24 -2.96
N SER A 284 -3.79 0.33 -4.00
CA SER A 284 -2.61 -0.54 -4.12
C SER A 284 -1.62 -0.32 -2.97
N LYS A 285 -1.40 0.92 -2.54
CA LYS A 285 -0.59 1.24 -1.36
C LYS A 285 -1.22 0.71 -0.06
N ALA A 286 -2.51 0.95 0.13
CA ALA A 286 -3.26 0.50 1.29
C ALA A 286 -3.29 -1.04 1.42
N TYR A 287 -3.50 -1.75 0.30
CA TYR A 287 -3.46 -3.20 0.22
C TYR A 287 -2.10 -3.77 0.64
N HIS A 288 -1.02 -3.25 0.06
CA HIS A 288 0.32 -3.72 0.41
C HIS A 288 0.73 -3.35 1.83
N HIS A 289 0.23 -2.24 2.39
CA HIS A 289 0.42 -1.92 3.79
C HIS A 289 -0.18 -3.03 4.69
N ILE A 290 -1.43 -3.44 4.41
CA ILE A 290 -2.08 -4.53 5.16
C ILE A 290 -1.35 -5.86 4.96
N CYS A 291 -1.02 -6.25 3.72
CA CYS A 291 -0.26 -7.49 3.48
C CYS A 291 1.09 -7.51 4.20
N THR A 292 1.77 -6.36 4.27
CA THR A 292 3.02 -6.22 5.03
C THR A 292 2.80 -6.44 6.53
N LEU A 293 1.74 -5.89 7.11
CA LEU A 293 1.38 -6.13 8.51
C LEU A 293 1.02 -7.60 8.75
N GLU A 294 0.22 -8.22 7.88
CA GLU A 294 -0.09 -9.66 7.96
C GLU A 294 1.17 -10.52 7.92
N ASN A 295 2.12 -10.18 7.04
CA ASN A 295 3.41 -10.85 6.96
C ASN A 295 4.25 -10.71 8.24
N VAL A 296 4.26 -9.50 8.84
CA VAL A 296 4.92 -9.27 10.13
C VAL A 296 4.26 -10.08 11.24
N LEU A 297 2.92 -10.16 11.28
CA LEU A 297 2.19 -10.99 12.23
C LEU A 297 2.51 -12.47 12.08
N GLN A 298 2.51 -12.99 10.84
CA GLN A 298 2.83 -14.37 10.55
C GLN A 298 4.29 -14.70 10.95
N MET A 299 5.22 -13.79 10.70
CA MET A 299 6.61 -13.89 11.15
C MET A 299 6.69 -13.94 12.67
N ALA A 300 5.99 -13.04 13.37
CA ALA A 300 6.00 -13.00 14.83
C ALA A 300 5.41 -14.28 15.44
N VAL A 301 4.30 -14.79 14.91
CA VAL A 301 3.68 -16.07 15.33
C VAL A 301 4.66 -17.24 15.17
N THR A 302 5.45 -17.24 14.10
CA THR A 302 6.48 -18.25 13.83
C THR A 302 7.66 -18.12 14.80
N ALA A 303 8.08 -16.89 15.12
CA ALA A 303 9.13 -16.64 16.09
C ALA A 303 8.74 -17.10 17.50
N LEU A 304 7.46 -16.91 17.86
CA LEU A 304 6.88 -17.39 19.12
C LEU A 304 6.81 -18.92 19.20
N ASP A 305 6.45 -19.61 18.11
CA ASP A 305 6.53 -21.09 18.04
C ASP A 305 7.93 -21.60 18.35
N TRP A 306 8.94 -20.93 17.82
CA TRP A 306 10.32 -21.31 18.04
C TRP A 306 10.74 -21.09 19.49
N LEU A 307 10.30 -20.01 20.13
CA LEU A 307 10.66 -19.68 21.51
C LEU A 307 9.97 -20.58 22.54
N TYR A 308 8.70 -20.93 22.30
CA TYR A 308 7.84 -21.67 23.24
C TYR A 308 8.52 -22.89 23.90
N PRO A 309 9.07 -23.87 23.16
CA PRO A 309 9.69 -25.05 23.78
C PRO A 309 11.04 -24.77 24.46
N ARG A 310 11.59 -23.56 24.33
CA ARG A 310 12.93 -23.17 24.79
C ARG A 310 12.94 -22.29 26.03
N ALA A 311 11.83 -21.62 26.31
CA ALA A 311 11.71 -20.68 27.43
C ALA A 311 10.45 -20.94 28.27
N PRO A 312 10.36 -22.08 28.98
CA PRO A 312 9.17 -22.48 29.73
C PRO A 312 8.83 -21.55 30.91
N ASN A 313 9.77 -20.71 31.38
CA ASN A 313 9.50 -19.75 32.45
C ASN A 313 8.84 -18.46 31.95
N ILE A 314 8.61 -18.31 30.64
CA ILE A 314 7.79 -17.24 30.08
C ILE A 314 6.32 -17.64 30.25
N HIS A 315 5.56 -16.86 31.02
CA HIS A 315 4.15 -17.12 31.29
C HIS A 315 3.25 -16.76 30.11
N ALA A 316 3.52 -15.63 29.47
CA ALA A 316 2.80 -15.18 28.29
C ALA A 316 3.65 -14.24 27.45
N VAL A 317 3.42 -14.26 26.14
CA VAL A 317 3.88 -13.22 25.22
C VAL A 317 2.68 -12.64 24.50
N THR A 318 2.50 -11.32 24.61
CA THR A 318 1.46 -10.58 23.90
C THR A 318 2.12 -9.69 22.85
N LEU A 319 1.64 -9.77 21.61
CA LEU A 319 2.04 -8.85 20.55
C LEU A 319 1.01 -7.73 20.44
N TYR A 320 1.52 -6.50 20.43
CA TYR A 320 0.75 -5.30 20.14
C TYR A 320 1.23 -4.67 18.83
N LEU A 321 0.31 -4.18 17.99
CA LEU A 321 0.65 -3.30 16.86
C LEU A 321 0.36 -1.85 17.22
N VAL A 322 1.19 -0.94 16.72
CA VAL A 322 1.02 0.50 16.89
C VAL A 322 0.13 1.01 15.77
N GLU A 323 -0.95 1.68 16.14
CA GLU A 323 -1.90 2.31 15.22
C GLU A 323 -1.88 3.83 15.42
N PRO A 324 -1.68 4.64 14.35
CA PRO A 324 -1.74 6.09 14.46
C PRO A 324 -3.16 6.53 14.83
N GLY A 325 -3.27 7.51 15.74
CA GLY A 325 -4.54 8.10 16.10
C GLY A 325 -5.16 8.89 14.95
N LYS A 326 -6.47 9.09 15.02
CA LYS A 326 -7.24 9.83 14.00
C LYS A 326 -6.87 11.32 13.91
N ASP A 327 -6.33 11.89 14.97
CA ASP A 327 -5.93 13.29 15.06
C ASP A 327 -4.42 13.46 14.86
N LYS A 328 -4.03 14.49 14.10
CA LYS A 328 -2.63 14.85 13.80
C LYS A 328 -1.77 15.22 15.02
N THR A 329 -2.29 15.07 16.25
CA THR A 329 -1.66 15.46 17.51
C THR A 329 -0.72 14.40 18.10
N GLY A 330 -0.34 13.38 17.34
CA GLY A 330 0.58 12.33 17.80
C GLY A 330 -0.01 11.39 18.86
N ASP A 331 -1.35 11.34 18.98
CA ASP A 331 -2.02 10.30 19.75
C ASP A 331 -1.95 9.00 18.95
N TYR A 332 -1.71 7.87 19.60
CA TYR A 332 -1.65 6.54 18.96
C TYR A 332 -2.23 5.51 19.92
N ALA A 333 -2.62 4.37 19.36
CA ALA A 333 -3.19 3.26 20.12
C ALA A 333 -2.41 1.97 19.90
N LEU A 334 -2.56 1.03 20.84
CA LEU A 334 -1.96 -0.29 20.74
C LEU A 334 -3.04 -1.35 20.52
N HIS A 335 -2.97 -2.08 19.41
CA HIS A 335 -3.87 -3.19 19.10
C HIS A 335 -3.29 -4.50 19.62
N LYS A 336 -3.99 -5.15 20.54
CA LYS A 336 -3.62 -6.49 21.00
C LYS A 336 -3.98 -7.53 19.92
N VAL A 337 -2.98 -8.01 19.20
CA VAL A 337 -3.19 -8.85 17.99
C VAL A 337 -2.97 -10.33 18.24
N VAL A 338 -1.97 -10.70 19.03
CA VAL A 338 -1.62 -12.11 19.31
C VAL A 338 -1.33 -12.27 20.78
N THR A 339 -1.78 -13.38 21.37
CA THR A 339 -1.37 -13.81 22.71
C THR A 339 -0.94 -15.25 22.66
N MET A 340 0.26 -15.54 23.15
CA MET A 340 0.75 -16.88 23.37
C MET A 340 0.89 -17.12 24.86
N HIS A 341 0.25 -18.18 25.36
CA HIS A 341 0.36 -18.61 26.75
C HIS A 341 1.48 -19.66 26.91
N ASN A 342 1.93 -19.86 28.15
CA ASN A 342 2.90 -20.90 28.53
C ASN A 342 2.43 -22.35 28.24
N THR A 343 1.18 -22.56 27.85
CA THR A 343 0.67 -23.84 27.36
C THR A 343 0.97 -24.07 25.88
N GLY A 344 1.52 -23.07 25.18
CA GLY A 344 1.69 -23.08 23.73
C GLY A 344 0.42 -22.73 22.97
N GLN A 345 -0.70 -22.52 23.67
CA GLN A 345 -1.94 -22.05 23.07
C GLN A 345 -1.78 -20.61 22.59
N LYS A 346 -2.15 -20.38 21.33
CA LYS A 346 -2.12 -19.07 20.69
C LYS A 346 -3.53 -18.61 20.39
N GLU A 347 -3.78 -17.34 20.69
CA GLU A 347 -4.99 -16.64 20.33
C GLU A 347 -4.60 -15.51 19.37
N ILE A 348 -5.05 -15.62 18.11
CA ILE A 348 -5.00 -14.54 17.13
C ILE A 348 -6.35 -13.83 17.24
N HIS A 349 -6.33 -12.57 17.68
CA HIS A 349 -7.55 -11.83 17.98
C HIS A 349 -8.22 -11.35 16.69
N SER A 350 -9.34 -11.97 16.31
CA SER A 350 -10.13 -11.57 15.12
C SER A 350 -10.78 -10.18 15.25
N SER A 351 -10.89 -9.68 16.49
CA SER A 351 -11.28 -8.30 16.81
C SER A 351 -10.31 -7.78 17.87
N PRO A 352 -9.15 -7.25 17.46
CA PRO A 352 -8.08 -6.85 18.38
C PRO A 352 -8.56 -5.81 19.39
N VAL A 353 -8.15 -5.96 20.65
CA VAL A 353 -8.49 -5.00 21.71
C VAL A 353 -7.63 -3.75 21.53
N LEU A 354 -8.27 -2.59 21.38
CA LEU A 354 -7.65 -1.27 21.32
C LEU A 354 -7.26 -0.80 22.73
N LEU A 355 -6.00 -0.44 22.92
CA LEU A 355 -5.51 0.18 24.15
C LEU A 355 -5.17 1.65 23.91
N LEU A 356 -5.93 2.53 24.56
CA LEU A 356 -5.66 3.96 24.61
C LEU A 356 -4.84 4.30 25.85
N ARG A 357 -3.81 5.14 25.70
CA ARG A 357 -2.90 5.51 26.79
C ARG A 357 -3.63 6.09 28.00
N LYS A 358 -4.58 7.01 27.73
CA LYS A 358 -5.37 7.70 28.77
C LYS A 358 -6.22 6.75 29.61
N GLU A 359 -6.61 5.62 29.05
CA GLU A 359 -7.45 4.61 29.71
C GLU A 359 -6.64 3.50 30.38
N ASN A 360 -5.35 3.38 30.04
CA ASN A 360 -4.50 2.25 30.44
C ASN A 360 -3.25 2.70 31.22
N LEU A 361 -3.45 3.49 32.28
CA LEU A 361 -2.36 4.05 33.09
C LEU A 361 -1.44 2.98 33.72
N SER A 362 -1.98 1.80 34.06
CA SER A 362 -1.19 0.69 34.59
C SER A 362 -0.27 0.05 33.55
N ARG A 363 -0.54 0.26 32.25
CA ARG A 363 0.26 -0.25 31.13
C ARG A 363 1.04 0.84 30.40
N ASP A 364 1.27 1.98 31.04
CA ASP A 364 2.04 3.10 30.48
C ASP A 364 3.47 2.70 30.03
N TYR A 365 4.02 1.61 30.57
CA TYR A 365 5.31 1.07 30.12
C TYR A 365 5.31 0.62 28.65
N LEU A 366 4.19 0.16 28.11
CA LEU A 366 4.05 -0.19 26.68
C LEU A 366 4.14 1.07 25.82
N PHE A 367 3.48 2.15 26.24
CA PHE A 367 3.53 3.43 25.55
C PHE A 367 4.93 4.05 25.65
N LYS A 368 5.59 3.98 26.81
CA LYS A 368 7.00 4.38 26.95
C LYS A 368 7.93 3.61 26.02
N CYS A 369 7.75 2.29 25.91
CA CYS A 369 8.51 1.44 24.98
C CYS A 369 8.28 1.83 23.52
N THR A 370 7.06 2.29 23.18
CA THR A 370 6.73 2.77 21.84
C THR A 370 7.39 4.13 21.57
N ASP A 371 7.22 5.08 22.49
CA ASP A 371 7.75 6.45 22.40
C ASP A 371 9.28 6.48 22.28
N SER A 372 9.98 5.66 23.07
CA SER A 372 11.44 5.58 23.04
C SER A 372 11.97 4.64 21.96
N SER A 373 11.13 3.71 21.48
CA SER A 373 11.58 2.56 20.69
C SER A 373 12.72 1.79 21.37
N GLU A 374 12.75 1.75 22.71
CA GLU A 374 13.72 1.01 23.54
C GLU A 374 13.04 -0.02 24.44
N VAL A 375 13.81 -1.04 24.87
CA VAL A 375 13.31 -2.09 25.76
C VAL A 375 12.95 -1.50 27.12
N THR A 376 11.74 -1.79 27.59
CA THR A 376 11.25 -1.32 28.90
C THR A 376 10.90 -2.50 29.79
N CYS A 377 11.48 -2.55 30.98
CA CYS A 377 11.16 -3.57 32.00
C CYS A 377 10.35 -2.95 33.13
N THR A 378 9.32 -3.64 33.60
CA THR A 378 8.51 -3.19 34.74
C THR A 378 8.02 -4.37 35.58
N SER A 379 7.52 -4.10 36.78
CA SER A 379 6.77 -5.07 37.59
C SER A 379 5.36 -4.54 37.83
N LEU A 380 4.36 -5.33 37.45
CA LEU A 380 2.94 -5.03 37.61
C LEU A 380 2.30 -6.09 38.49
N CYS A 381 1.81 -5.68 39.66
CA CYS A 381 1.15 -6.58 40.62
C CYS A 381 1.98 -7.84 40.96
N GLY A 382 3.31 -7.72 40.96
CA GLY A 382 4.24 -8.83 41.23
C GLY A 382 4.63 -9.66 40.00
N ASP A 383 4.02 -9.43 38.84
CA ASP A 383 4.43 -10.02 37.55
C ASP A 383 5.44 -9.10 36.86
N HIS A 384 6.55 -9.65 36.37
CA HIS A 384 7.58 -8.89 35.67
C HIS A 384 7.34 -8.95 34.17
N HIS A 385 7.37 -7.78 33.54
CA HIS A 385 7.14 -7.60 32.12
C HIS A 385 8.38 -7.04 31.45
N ILE A 386 8.69 -7.56 30.26
CA ILE A 386 9.71 -7.04 29.36
C ILE A 386 8.99 -6.63 28.06
N ALA A 387 8.86 -5.33 27.83
CA ALA A 387 8.35 -4.78 26.58
C ALA A 387 9.52 -4.58 25.62
N VAL A 388 9.47 -5.21 24.45
CA VAL A 388 10.49 -5.12 23.40
C VAL A 388 9.85 -4.58 22.12
N PRO A 389 10.34 -3.46 21.56
CA PRO A 389 9.78 -2.90 20.35
C PRO A 389 10.26 -3.69 19.13
N LEU A 390 9.32 -3.95 18.22
CA LEU A 390 9.58 -4.36 16.85
C LEU A 390 9.56 -3.10 15.99
N ARG A 391 10.68 -2.77 15.35
CA ARG A 391 10.89 -1.47 14.69
C ARG A 391 10.70 -1.56 13.17
N ASP A 392 10.21 -0.46 12.60
CA ASP A 392 10.13 -0.25 11.16
C ASP A 392 11.49 0.18 10.56
N LEU A 393 11.49 0.57 9.27
CA LEU A 393 12.69 1.04 8.57
C LEU A 393 13.19 2.42 9.08
N SER A 394 12.32 3.21 9.70
CA SER A 394 12.68 4.51 10.29
C SER A 394 13.23 4.39 11.72
N GLY A 395 13.19 3.17 12.28
CA GLY A 395 13.61 2.88 13.64
C GLY A 395 12.52 3.13 14.69
N GLN A 396 11.32 3.51 14.26
CA GLN A 396 10.16 3.70 15.14
C GLN A 396 9.48 2.37 15.44
N ALA A 397 8.86 2.25 16.60
CA ALA A 397 8.12 1.06 16.99
C ALA A 397 6.88 0.86 16.10
N LEU A 398 6.87 -0.25 15.35
CA LEU A 398 5.73 -0.76 14.60
C LEU A 398 4.84 -1.65 15.47
N GLY A 399 5.44 -2.35 16.43
CA GLY A 399 4.76 -3.22 17.36
C GLY A 399 5.59 -3.50 18.61
N ILE A 400 5.03 -4.24 19.56
CA ILE A 400 5.66 -4.52 20.86
C ILE A 400 5.41 -5.98 21.24
N PHE A 401 6.49 -6.70 21.58
CA PHE A 401 6.40 -7.94 22.34
C PHE A 401 6.39 -7.61 23.84
N ASP A 402 5.25 -7.85 24.49
CA ASP A 402 5.09 -7.80 25.94
C ASP A 402 5.25 -9.20 26.52
N ILE A 403 6.38 -9.44 27.18
CA ILE A 403 6.79 -10.76 27.68
C ILE A 403 6.63 -10.77 29.19
N SER A 404 5.69 -11.58 29.69
CA SER A 404 5.49 -11.83 31.12
C SER A 404 6.34 -13.03 31.57
N ILE A 405 7.16 -12.82 32.60
CA ILE A 405 8.06 -13.84 33.17
C ILE A 405 7.69 -14.23 34.61
N GLY A 406 6.49 -13.83 35.06
CA GLY A 406 5.99 -14.13 36.39
C GLY A 406 6.68 -13.32 37.49
N GLN A 407 6.76 -13.93 38.67
CA GLN A 407 7.43 -13.32 39.83
C GLN A 407 8.96 -13.33 39.71
N HIS A 408 9.51 -13.92 38.64
CA HIS A 408 10.95 -13.94 38.40
C HIS A 408 11.44 -12.53 38.02
N GLN A 409 12.50 -12.06 38.67
CA GLN A 409 13.14 -10.80 38.28
C GLN A 409 13.93 -10.93 36.96
N LYS A 410 14.38 -12.14 36.61
CA LYS A 410 15.13 -12.46 35.39
C LYS A 410 14.87 -13.90 34.96
N LEU A 411 14.93 -14.14 33.65
CA LEU A 411 14.91 -15.49 33.09
C LEU A 411 16.23 -16.23 33.36
N PRO A 412 16.22 -17.57 33.38
CA PRO A 412 17.44 -18.36 33.39
C PRO A 412 18.37 -17.97 32.22
N PRO A 413 19.70 -18.02 32.37
CA PRO A 413 20.63 -17.52 31.34
C PRO A 413 20.46 -18.15 29.95
N HIS A 414 20.07 -19.42 29.89
CA HIS A 414 19.83 -20.10 28.62
C HIS A 414 18.55 -19.61 27.93
N GLU A 415 17.45 -19.48 28.66
CA GLU A 415 16.18 -18.95 28.14
C GLU A 415 16.32 -17.47 27.76
N GLN A 416 17.06 -16.69 28.55
CA GLN A 416 17.39 -15.30 28.23
C GLN A 416 18.15 -15.19 26.89
N LYS A 417 19.10 -16.11 26.65
CA LYS A 417 19.87 -16.15 25.39
C LYS A 417 18.97 -16.52 24.20
N ASP A 418 18.09 -17.51 24.37
CA ASP A 418 17.15 -17.92 23.32
C ASP A 418 16.12 -16.82 23.03
N LEU A 419 15.61 -16.12 24.06
CA LEU A 419 14.74 -14.97 23.90
C LEU A 419 15.43 -13.85 23.10
N GLN A 420 16.66 -13.49 23.47
CA GLN A 420 17.43 -12.47 22.74
C GLN A 420 17.69 -12.89 21.29
N LYS A 421 17.98 -14.18 21.06
CA LYS A 421 18.16 -14.71 19.70
C LYS A 421 16.87 -14.60 18.88
N MET A 422 15.73 -15.01 19.43
CA MET A 422 14.43 -14.87 18.77
C MET A 422 14.15 -13.42 18.39
N LEU A 423 14.28 -12.49 19.35
CA LEU A 423 13.99 -11.07 19.13
C LEU A 423 14.91 -10.46 18.05
N LYS A 424 16.20 -10.80 18.06
CA LYS A 424 17.16 -10.36 17.02
C LYS A 424 16.73 -10.85 15.64
N MET A 425 16.36 -12.12 15.50
CA MET A 425 15.95 -12.68 14.21
C MET A 425 14.58 -12.17 13.75
N ALA A 426 13.64 -11.96 14.68
CA ALA A 426 12.34 -11.36 14.38
C ALA A 426 12.50 -9.93 13.86
N GLN A 427 13.38 -9.12 14.48
CA GLN A 427 13.68 -7.77 13.99
C GLN A 427 14.34 -7.77 12.60
N ALA A 428 15.26 -8.69 12.34
CA ALA A 428 15.91 -8.83 11.03
C ALA A 428 14.89 -9.24 9.94
N ALA A 429 14.03 -10.21 10.26
CA ALA A 429 12.96 -10.64 9.36
C ALA A 429 11.94 -9.52 9.09
N CYS A 430 11.53 -8.79 10.13
CA CYS A 430 10.65 -7.62 9.98
C CYS A 430 11.26 -6.56 9.05
N TRP A 431 12.54 -6.26 9.21
CA TRP A 431 13.23 -5.30 8.36
C TRP A 431 13.24 -5.74 6.88
N GLU A 432 13.49 -7.01 6.60
CA GLU A 432 13.46 -7.56 5.24
C GLU A 432 12.05 -7.51 4.63
N ILE A 433 11.00 -7.87 5.40
CA ILE A 433 9.60 -7.78 4.96
C ILE A 433 9.27 -6.34 4.51
N MET A 434 9.61 -5.35 5.34
CA MET A 434 9.35 -3.94 5.04
C MET A 434 10.16 -3.45 3.84
N LYS A 435 11.42 -3.90 3.71
CA LYS A 435 12.28 -3.54 2.59
C LYS A 435 11.74 -4.06 1.25
N ILE A 436 11.22 -5.29 1.21
CA ILE A 436 10.60 -5.88 0.01
C ILE A 436 9.39 -5.05 -0.45
N SER A 437 8.66 -4.43 0.49
CA SER A 437 7.51 -3.58 0.18
C SER A 437 7.86 -2.19 -0.38
N THR A 438 9.15 -1.81 -0.41
CA THR A 438 9.61 -0.48 -0.81
C THR A 438 10.06 -0.44 -2.28
N GLU A 439 9.71 0.62 -3.01
CA GLU A 439 10.14 0.87 -4.39
C GLU A 439 11.67 0.84 -4.53
N GLY A 440 12.19 0.02 -5.47
CA GLY A 440 13.61 0.01 -5.86
C GLY A 440 14.49 -1.04 -5.16
N THR A 441 13.93 -1.90 -4.31
CA THR A 441 14.65 -3.08 -3.80
C THR A 441 14.10 -4.35 -4.42
N GLU A 442 14.93 -5.10 -5.15
CA GLU A 442 14.59 -6.46 -5.58
C GLU A 442 14.62 -7.41 -4.37
N PRO A 443 13.59 -8.26 -4.17
CA PRO A 443 13.59 -9.24 -3.10
C PRO A 443 14.77 -10.22 -3.28
N THR A 444 15.57 -10.36 -2.22
CA THR A 444 16.66 -11.35 -2.23
C THR A 444 16.12 -12.66 -1.69
N TYR A 445 15.93 -13.64 -2.57
CA TYR A 445 15.53 -14.99 -2.18
C TYR A 445 16.76 -15.87 -1.96
N ILE A 446 16.81 -16.55 -0.81
CA ILE A 446 17.94 -17.42 -0.42
C ILE A 446 17.50 -18.87 -0.29
N LEU A 447 16.29 -19.13 0.22
CA LEU A 447 15.75 -20.48 0.36
C LEU A 447 14.82 -20.79 -0.82
N GLU A 448 14.88 -22.03 -1.33
CA GLU A 448 13.97 -22.51 -2.39
C GLU A 448 12.49 -22.39 -1.98
N ALA A 449 12.21 -22.58 -0.68
CA ALA A 449 10.88 -22.39 -0.11
C ALA A 449 10.36 -20.95 -0.18
N GLU A 450 11.23 -19.94 -0.31
CA GLU A 450 10.82 -18.54 -0.50
C GLU A 450 10.30 -18.28 -1.92
N HIS A 451 10.73 -19.07 -2.91
CA HIS A 451 10.25 -18.96 -4.29
C HIS A 451 8.87 -19.60 -4.49
N LEU A 452 8.53 -20.61 -3.68
CA LEU A 452 7.23 -21.30 -3.72
C LEU A 452 6.15 -20.60 -2.87
N ALA A 453 6.57 -19.74 -1.94
CA ALA A 453 5.70 -18.96 -1.08
C ALA A 453 5.36 -17.62 -1.73
N THR A 454 4.64 -17.65 -2.86
CA THR A 454 3.97 -16.46 -3.40
C THR A 454 3.03 -15.91 -2.31
N LEU A 455 3.48 -14.87 -1.60
CA LEU A 455 2.84 -14.16 -0.47
C LEU A 455 2.57 -14.94 0.83
N LYS A 456 2.42 -16.27 0.83
CA LYS A 456 1.80 -16.99 1.97
C LYS A 456 2.70 -17.42 3.12
N ASN A 457 4.00 -17.15 3.12
CA ASN A 457 4.85 -17.66 4.22
C ASN A 457 6.02 -16.75 4.63
N ALA A 458 5.70 -15.53 5.05
CA ALA A 458 6.66 -14.63 5.69
C ALA A 458 7.35 -15.24 6.94
N GLY A 459 6.76 -16.28 7.54
CA GLY A 459 7.41 -17.08 8.59
C GLY A 459 8.70 -17.79 8.15
N ILE A 460 8.90 -18.02 6.84
CA ILE A 460 10.15 -18.59 6.31
C ILE A 460 11.32 -17.64 6.55
N LEU A 461 11.11 -16.32 6.49
CA LEU A 461 12.18 -15.34 6.69
C LEU A 461 12.78 -15.44 8.09
N PHE A 462 11.95 -15.67 9.11
CA PHE A 462 12.45 -15.93 10.47
C PHE A 462 13.40 -17.15 10.49
N HIS A 463 13.00 -18.26 9.88
CA HIS A 463 13.82 -19.47 9.80
C HIS A 463 15.10 -19.27 9.00
N ARG A 464 15.06 -18.51 7.90
CA ARG A 464 16.25 -18.13 7.14
C ARG A 464 17.28 -17.42 8.01
N PHE A 465 16.87 -16.37 8.72
CA PHE A 465 17.79 -15.63 9.59
C PHE A 465 18.32 -16.50 10.74
N MET A 466 17.48 -17.37 11.30
CA MET A 466 17.90 -18.37 12.28
C MET A 466 18.98 -19.33 11.74
N LEU A 467 18.85 -19.80 10.49
CA LEU A 467 19.82 -20.67 9.83
C LEU A 467 21.14 -19.94 9.49
N GLN A 468 21.05 -18.68 9.07
CA GLN A 468 22.23 -17.85 8.81
C GLN A 468 23.05 -17.62 10.08
N ASP A 469 22.40 -17.28 11.20
CA ASP A 469 23.07 -17.11 12.50
C ASP A 469 23.75 -18.41 12.97
N LEU A 470 23.15 -19.58 12.70
CA LEU A 470 23.79 -20.87 12.97
C LEU A 470 25.03 -21.11 12.11
N ARG A 471 24.99 -20.72 10.83
CA ARG A 471 26.13 -20.84 9.91
C ARG A 471 27.30 -19.95 10.31
N GLU A 472 27.04 -18.74 10.81
CA GLU A 472 28.08 -17.83 11.31
C GLU A 472 28.71 -18.29 12.63
N CYS A 473 28.06 -19.22 13.33
CA CYS A 473 28.56 -19.82 14.57
C CYS A 473 29.39 -21.11 14.38
N ILE A 474 29.50 -21.62 13.14
CA ILE A 474 30.36 -22.75 12.75
C ILE A 474 31.62 -22.20 12.10
#